data_AF-A0A838JYP1-F1
#
_entry.id   AF-A0A838JYP1-F1
#
_cell.length_a   1.000
_cell.length_b   1.000
_cell.length_c   1.000
_cell.angle_alpha   90.00
_cell.angle_beta   90.00
_cell.angle_gamma   90.00
#
_symmetry.space_group_name_H-M   'P 1'
#
loop_
_entity.id
_entity.type
_entity.pdbx_description
1 polymer ?
#
loop_
_entity_poly.entity_id
_entity_poly.type
_entity_poly.pdbx_seq_one_letter_code
_entity_poly.pdbx_strand_id
1 'polypeptide(L)'
;MAVEVFDHDEKGFKRWLEEHPDGYVLNCYKTGRLHSARCKSYQSAGPRMTYTRAKACSPSERQLFQYAAQHGIETARCELC
;
A
#
# COMPACT_ATOMS: atom_id res chain seq x y z
N MET A 1 -14.24 -3.04 -5.83
CA MET A 1 -13.26 -3.85 -5.06
C MET A 1 -13.02 -3.17 -3.71
N ALA A 2 -12.73 -3.92 -2.66
CA ALA A 2 -12.54 -3.36 -1.31
C ALA A 2 -11.04 -3.10 -1.06
N VAL A 3 -10.73 -2.30 -0.04
CA VAL A 3 -9.35 -2.16 0.45
C VAL A 3 -9.01 -3.38 1.29
N GLU A 4 -7.88 -4.03 0.98
CA GLU A 4 -7.35 -5.17 1.73
C GLU A 4 -6.22 -4.69 2.64
N VAL A 5 -6.27 -5.05 3.92
CA VAL A 5 -5.26 -4.65 4.90
C VAL A 5 -4.43 -5.87 5.31
N PHE A 6 -3.12 -5.77 5.10
CA PHE A 6 -2.15 -6.78 5.52
C PHE A 6 -1.37 -6.27 6.72
N ASP A 7 -1.57 -6.90 7.87
CA ASP A 7 -0.86 -6.63 9.13
C ASP A 7 -0.24 -7.95 9.62
N HIS A 8 1.07 -7.96 9.86
CA HIS A 8 1.84 -9.16 10.15
C HIS A 8 1.70 -10.31 9.11
N ASP A 9 1.08 -10.07 7.95
CA ASP A 9 0.90 -11.06 6.87
C ASP A 9 1.75 -10.72 5.64
N GLU A 10 3.03 -11.04 5.69
CA GLU A 10 3.94 -10.83 4.56
C GLU A 10 3.59 -11.69 3.34
N LYS A 11 3.13 -12.92 3.58
CA LYS A 11 2.89 -13.88 2.51
C LYS A 11 1.67 -13.46 1.70
N GLY A 12 0.59 -13.07 2.38
CA GLY A 12 -0.59 -12.49 1.75
C GLY A 12 -0.25 -11.20 1.02
N PHE A 13 0.54 -10.31 1.63
CA PHE A 13 0.94 -9.07 0.97
C PHE A 13 1.79 -9.31 -0.29
N LYS A 14 2.77 -10.24 -0.24
CA LYS A 14 3.59 -10.61 -1.42
C LYS A 14 2.72 -11.21 -2.53
N ARG A 15 1.84 -12.16 -2.18
CA ARG A 15 0.91 -12.75 -3.14
C ARG A 15 0.02 -11.69 -3.79
N TRP A 16 -0.48 -10.75 -2.99
CA TRP A 16 -1.31 -9.66 -3.50
C TRP A 16 -0.57 -8.80 -4.53
N LEU A 17 0.71 -8.49 -4.31
CA LEU A 17 1.54 -7.75 -5.27
C LEU A 17 1.76 -8.50 -6.58
N GLU A 18 1.90 -9.83 -6.52
CA GLU A 18 2.03 -10.70 -7.70
C GLU A 18 0.73 -10.76 -8.50
N GLU A 19 -0.41 -10.85 -7.81
CA GLU A 19 -1.75 -10.90 -8.41
C GLU A 19 -2.24 -9.53 -8.93
N HIS A 20 -1.76 -8.44 -8.32
CA HIS A 20 -2.17 -7.06 -8.63
C HIS A 20 -0.96 -6.19 -9.00
N PRO A 21 -0.28 -6.48 -10.13
CA PRO A 21 0.91 -5.74 -10.52
C PRO A 21 0.61 -4.28 -10.88
N ASP A 22 -0.64 -3.96 -11.25
CA ASP A 22 -1.12 -2.59 -11.50
C ASP A 22 -1.84 -1.97 -10.28
N GLY A 23 -1.83 -2.66 -9.15
CA GLY A 23 -2.45 -2.21 -7.91
C GLY A 23 -1.67 -1.11 -7.19
N TYR A 24 -2.25 -0.62 -6.12
CA TYR A 24 -1.69 0.42 -5.27
C TYR A 24 -1.56 -0.07 -3.82
N VAL A 25 -0.57 0.50 -3.13
CA VAL A 25 -0.27 0.20 -1.73
C VAL A 25 -0.09 1.48 -0.96
N LEU A 26 -0.74 1.56 0.19
CA LEU A 26 -0.60 2.61 1.19
C LEU A 26 0.01 2.03 2.46
N ASN A 27 1.03 2.70 2.97
CA ASN A 27 1.52 2.42 4.33
C ASN A 27 0.56 3.04 5.35
N CYS A 28 0.02 2.24 6.27
CA CYS A 28 -0.87 2.73 7.32
C CYS A 28 -0.06 3.33 8.49
N TYR A 29 0.17 4.64 8.47
CA TYR A 29 0.81 5.42 9.55
C TYR A 29 0.09 6.78 9.71
N LYS A 30 0.56 7.69 10.57
CA LYS A 30 0.02 9.08 10.59
C LYS A 30 0.22 9.81 9.25
N THR A 31 1.33 9.53 8.58
CA THR A 31 1.67 10.04 7.24
C THR A 31 2.03 8.86 6.32
N GLY A 32 1.23 8.65 5.28
CA GLY A 32 1.36 7.54 4.34
C GLY A 32 1.74 8.01 2.95
N ARG A 33 2.62 7.27 2.27
CA ARG A 33 2.80 7.43 0.81
C ARG A 33 2.08 6.30 0.10
N LEU A 34 1.30 6.68 -0.91
CA LEU A 34 0.67 5.76 -1.85
C LEU A 34 1.65 5.43 -2.97
N HIS A 35 1.83 4.16 -3.24
CA HIS A 35 2.72 3.66 -4.28
C HIS A 35 1.96 2.72 -5.23
N SER A 36 2.31 2.72 -6.50
CA SER A 36 2.00 1.59 -7.37
C SER A 36 2.77 0.35 -6.92
N ALA A 37 2.18 -0.84 -7.06
CA ALA A 37 2.84 -2.13 -6.85
C ALA A 37 4.10 -2.31 -7.73
N ARG A 38 4.15 -1.62 -8.88
CA ARG A 38 5.31 -1.57 -9.81
C ARG A 38 6.30 -0.45 -9.53
N CYS A 39 6.09 0.38 -8.52
CA CYS A 39 6.98 1.49 -8.23
C CYS A 39 8.41 0.99 -7.99
N LYS A 40 9.37 1.41 -8.82
CA LYS A 40 10.75 0.93 -8.73
C LYS A 40 11.39 1.27 -7.38
N SER A 41 11.21 2.49 -6.89
CA SER A 41 11.72 2.88 -5.56
C SER A 41 11.01 2.12 -4.43
N TYR A 42 9.76 1.72 -4.61
CA TYR A 42 9.04 0.86 -3.68
C TYR A 42 9.61 -0.55 -3.65
N GLN A 43 9.87 -1.14 -4.83
CA GLN A 43 10.41 -2.49 -4.99
C GLN A 43 11.88 -2.60 -4.57
N SER A 44 12.70 -1.61 -4.91
CA SER A 44 14.13 -1.56 -4.55
C SER A 44 14.36 -1.40 -3.05
N ALA A 45 13.40 -0.85 -2.30
CA ALA A 45 13.48 -0.72 -0.85
C ALA A 45 13.37 -2.07 -0.10
N GLY A 46 13.19 -3.20 -0.80
CA GLY A 46 13.14 -4.55 -0.23
C GLY A 46 11.77 -4.91 0.37
N PRO A 47 11.59 -6.17 0.81
CA PRO A 47 10.30 -6.69 1.28
C PRO A 47 9.85 -5.88 2.49
N ARG A 48 8.88 -4.98 2.27
CA ARG A 48 8.36 -4.11 3.31
C ARG A 48 7.59 -4.95 4.32
N MET A 49 8.18 -4.98 5.51
CA MET A 49 7.74 -5.70 6.68
C MET A 49 6.32 -5.27 7.11
N THR A 50 5.28 -6.08 6.83
CA THR A 50 3.90 -5.84 7.31
C THR A 50 3.81 -5.82 8.84
N TYR A 51 4.79 -6.44 9.51
CA TYR A 51 4.95 -6.53 10.96
C TYR A 51 5.37 -5.22 11.63
N THR A 52 5.97 -4.29 10.88
CA THR A 52 6.26 -2.95 11.41
C THR A 52 5.17 -1.95 11.09
N ARG A 53 4.46 -2.16 9.97
CA ARG A 53 3.49 -1.23 9.39
C ARG A 53 2.53 -2.00 8.50
N ALA A 54 1.26 -2.04 8.92
CA ALA A 54 0.18 -2.57 8.10
C ALA A 54 0.14 -1.87 6.72
N LYS A 55 -0.24 -2.63 5.70
CA LYS A 55 -0.38 -2.16 4.32
C LYS A 55 -1.84 -2.20 3.92
N ALA A 56 -2.38 -1.08 3.48
CA ALA A 56 -3.67 -1.05 2.81
C ALA A 56 -3.43 -1.14 1.30
N CYS A 57 -4.10 -2.07 0.63
CA CYS A 57 -3.91 -2.39 -0.77
C CYS A 57 -5.25 -2.30 -1.51
N SER A 58 -5.22 -1.77 -2.74
CA SER A 58 -6.38 -1.76 -3.62
C SER A 58 -5.94 -1.59 -5.07
N PRO A 59 -6.69 -2.15 -6.05
CA PRO A 59 -6.53 -1.82 -7.46
C PRO A 59 -6.87 -0.36 -7.80
N SER A 60 -7.47 0.40 -6.87
CA SER A 60 -7.88 1.80 -7.07
C SER A 60 -7.18 2.75 -6.10
N GLU A 61 -6.40 3.68 -6.65
CA GLU A 61 -5.78 4.77 -5.90
C GLU A 61 -6.82 5.59 -5.11
N ARG A 62 -7.96 5.91 -5.75
CA ARG A 62 -9.05 6.66 -5.12
C ARG A 62 -9.54 5.98 -3.83
N GLN A 63 -9.62 4.67 -3.81
CA GLN A 63 -10.09 3.93 -2.63
C GLN A 63 -9.10 3.99 -1.48
N LEU A 64 -7.80 3.99 -1.77
CA LEU A 64 -6.78 4.15 -0.74
C LEU A 64 -6.76 5.57 -0.16
N PHE A 65 -7.01 6.60 -0.98
CA PHE A 65 -7.19 7.96 -0.47
C PHE A 65 -8.45 8.09 0.42
N GLN A 66 -9.54 7.44 0.04
CA GLN A 66 -10.75 7.39 0.86
C GLN A 66 -10.51 6.67 2.19
N TYR A 67 -9.84 5.51 2.15
CA TYR A 67 -9.42 4.78 3.33
C TYR A 67 -8.51 5.63 4.22
N ALA A 68 -7.53 6.29 3.65
CA ALA A 68 -6.64 7.19 4.39
C ALA A 68 -7.40 8.28 5.14
N ALA A 69 -8.33 8.96 4.47
CA ALA A 69 -9.15 10.00 5.08
C ALA A 69 -10.01 9.48 6.23
N GLN A 70 -10.63 8.30 6.07
CA GLN A 70 -11.45 7.66 7.11
C GLN A 70 -10.65 7.29 8.36
N HIS A 71 -9.36 6.98 8.19
CA HIS A 71 -8.47 6.54 9.26
C HIS A 71 -7.54 7.65 9.78
N GLY A 72 -7.71 8.90 9.33
CA GLY A 72 -6.88 10.03 9.76
C GLY A 72 -5.41 9.94 9.31
N ILE A 73 -5.16 9.26 8.19
CA ILE A 73 -3.84 9.10 7.59
C ILE A 73 -3.62 10.24 6.59
N GLU A 74 -2.69 11.13 6.88
CA GLU A 74 -2.28 12.15 5.90
C GLU A 74 -1.54 11.43 4.76
N THR A 75 -2.11 11.46 3.55
CA THR A 75 -1.60 10.67 2.44
C THR A 75 -1.27 11.52 1.22
N ALA A 76 -0.13 11.22 0.60
CA ALA A 76 0.26 11.75 -0.70
C ALA A 76 0.70 10.61 -1.63
N ARG A 77 0.61 10.84 -2.94
CA ARG A 77 1.18 9.94 -3.94
C ARG A 77 2.71 10.02 -3.89
N CYS A 78 3.38 8.89 -4.08
CA CYS A 78 4.82 8.88 -4.25
C CYS A 78 5.19 9.61 -5.54
N GLU A 79 6.16 10.53 -5.46
CA GLU A 79 6.63 11.35 -6.59
C GLU A 79 7.24 10.55 -7.74
N LEU A 80 7.59 9.27 -7.48
CA LEU A 80 8.15 8.33 -8.44
C LEU A 80 7.09 7.35 -8.99
N CYS A 81 5.80 7.61 -8.73
CA CYS A 81 4.64 6.81 -9.14
C CYS A 81 3.68 7.60 -10.02
#